data_AF-A0A291NHL7-F1
#
_entry.id   AF-A0A291NHL7-F1
#
_cell.length_a   1.000
_cell.length_b   1.000
_cell.length_c   1.000
_cell.angle_alpha   90.00
_cell.angle_beta   90.00
_cell.angle_gamma   90.00
#
_symmetry.space_group_name_H-M   'P 1'
#
loop_
_entity.id
_entity.type
_entity.pdbx_description
1 polymer ?
#
loop_
_entity_poly.entity_id
_entity_poly.type
_entity_poly.pdbx_seq_one_letter_code
_entity_poly.pdbx_strand_id
1 'polypeptide(L)'
;MVSVAEIRKAQRAEGPATILAIGTANPPNCVDQSTYPDFYFRITNSEHMTELKEKFQRMCDKSMIKKRYMHLTEDLLKENPNMCA
;
A
#
# COMPACT_ATOMS: atom_id res chain seq x y z
N MET A 1 -50.79 -18.24 -8.94
CA MET A 1 -49.81 -17.15 -8.82
C MET A 1 -48.81 -17.53 -7.76
N VAL A 2 -47.51 -17.33 -7.99
CA VAL A 2 -46.49 -17.64 -6.98
C VAL A 2 -46.44 -16.52 -5.95
N SER A 3 -46.39 -16.86 -4.66
CA SER A 3 -46.34 -15.90 -3.57
C SER A 3 -44.93 -15.36 -3.38
N VAL A 4 -44.77 -14.03 -3.42
CA VAL A 4 -43.50 -13.34 -3.21
C VAL A 4 -42.90 -13.64 -1.82
N ALA A 5 -43.75 -13.85 -0.81
CA ALA A 5 -43.31 -14.15 0.56
C ALA A 5 -42.66 -15.54 0.67
N GLU A 6 -43.21 -16.53 -0.03
CA GLU A 6 -42.69 -17.91 -0.05
C GLU A 6 -41.34 -17.97 -0.77
N ILE A 7 -41.21 -17.28 -1.90
CA ILE A 7 -39.94 -17.14 -2.63
C ILE A 7 -38.88 -16.52 -1.71
N ARG A 8 -39.19 -15.41 -1.02
CA ARG A 8 -38.23 -14.72 -0.15
C ARG A 8 -37.82 -15.55 1.06
N LYS A 9 -38.75 -16.34 1.64
CA LYS A 9 -38.44 -17.23 2.76
C LYS A 9 -37.53 -18.38 2.33
N ALA A 10 -37.73 -18.95 1.14
CA ALA A 10 -36.88 -20.02 0.61
C ALA A 10 -35.48 -19.54 0.19
N GLN A 11 -35.34 -18.28 -0.25
CA GLN A 11 -34.08 -17.72 -0.72
C GLN A 11 -33.14 -17.24 0.41
N ARG A 12 -33.68 -16.92 1.60
CA ARG A 12 -32.88 -16.31 2.67
C ARG A 12 -31.88 -17.32 3.27
N ALA A 13 -30.69 -16.83 3.60
CA ALA A 13 -29.76 -17.57 4.43
C ALA A 13 -30.24 -17.61 5.89
N GLU A 14 -29.80 -18.61 6.64
CA GLU A 14 -30.02 -18.71 8.08
C GLU A 14 -28.70 -18.49 8.82
N GLY A 15 -28.77 -17.80 9.97
CA GLY A 15 -27.62 -17.51 10.81
C GLY A 15 -26.87 -16.22 10.47
N PRO A 16 -25.82 -15.90 11.24
CA PRO A 16 -25.01 -14.71 11.03
C PRO A 16 -24.02 -14.88 9.87
N ALA A 17 -23.68 -13.77 9.21
CA ALA A 17 -22.59 -13.76 8.24
C ALA A 17 -21.26 -14.16 8.91
N THR A 18 -20.52 -15.07 8.27
CA THR A 18 -19.26 -15.61 8.81
C THR A 18 -18.18 -15.55 7.72
N ILE A 19 -16.95 -15.21 8.10
CA ILE A 19 -15.80 -15.21 7.19
C ILE A 19 -15.50 -16.66 6.80
N LEU A 20 -15.59 -16.98 5.51
CA LEU A 20 -15.26 -18.31 4.98
C LEU A 20 -13.81 -18.40 4.50
N ALA A 21 -13.23 -17.31 3.99
CA ALA A 21 -11.85 -17.25 3.54
C ALA A 21 -11.34 -15.80 3.47
N ILE A 22 -10.01 -15.62 3.54
CA ILE A 22 -9.30 -14.35 3.33
C ILE A 22 -8.09 -14.62 2.44
N GLY A 23 -7.91 -13.81 1.40
CA GLY A 23 -6.71 -13.82 0.56
C GLY A 23 -6.11 -12.43 0.44
N THR A 24 -4.78 -12.33 0.40
CA THR A 24 -4.04 -11.07 0.25
C THR A 24 -2.95 -11.21 -0.82
N ALA A 25 -2.57 -10.09 -1.44
CA ALA A 25 -1.48 -10.01 -2.41
C ALA A 25 -0.79 -8.64 -2.35
N ASN A 26 0.47 -8.58 -2.78
CA ASN A 26 1.27 -7.36 -2.83
C ASN A 26 2.09 -7.30 -4.13
N PRO A 27 2.49 -6.10 -4.61
CA PRO A 27 3.44 -5.97 -5.71
C PRO A 27 4.80 -6.62 -5.39
N PRO A 28 5.57 -7.04 -6.40
CA PRO A 28 6.86 -7.72 -6.17
C PRO A 28 7.96 -6.80 -5.64
N ASN A 29 7.91 -5.50 -5.91
CA ASN A 29 8.95 -4.57 -5.46
C ASN A 29 8.81 -4.29 -3.95
N CYS A 30 9.77 -4.81 -3.19
CA CYS A 30 9.86 -4.67 -1.74
C CYS A 30 10.92 -3.63 -1.38
N VAL A 31 10.52 -2.62 -0.61
CA VAL A 31 11.37 -1.50 -0.21
C VAL A 31 11.50 -1.49 1.31
N ASP A 32 12.74 -1.63 1.79
CA ASP A 32 13.06 -1.59 3.22
C ASP A 32 12.99 -0.17 3.77
N GLN A 33 12.36 -0.02 4.93
CA GLN A 33 12.14 1.29 5.54
C GLN A 33 13.44 1.92 6.01
N SER A 34 14.44 1.11 6.40
CA SER A 34 15.76 1.57 6.85
C SER A 34 16.53 2.33 5.77
N THR A 35 16.39 1.94 4.50
CA THR A 35 17.05 2.57 3.35
C THR A 35 16.12 3.47 2.55
N TYR A 36 14.85 3.58 2.95
CA TYR A 36 13.86 4.36 2.22
C TYR A 36 14.17 5.85 2.14
N PRO A 37 14.69 6.52 3.19
CA PRO A 37 15.09 7.92 3.12
C PRO A 37 16.16 8.17 2.05
N ASP A 38 17.15 7.30 1.92
CA ASP A 38 18.18 7.42 0.88
C ASP A 38 17.59 7.24 -0.51
N PHE A 39 16.81 6.17 -0.71
CA PHE A 39 16.13 5.92 -1.98
C PHE A 39 15.25 7.09 -2.40
N TYR A 40 14.39 7.58 -1.50
CA TYR A 40 13.41 8.62 -1.78
C TYR A 40 14.10 9.93 -2.16
N PHE A 41 15.08 10.40 -1.38
CA PHE A 41 15.75 11.68 -1.66
C PHE A 41 16.64 11.61 -2.91
N ARG A 42 17.20 10.44 -3.22
CA ARG A 42 17.94 10.22 -4.46
C ARG A 42 17.02 10.31 -5.69
N ILE A 43 15.91 9.57 -5.69
CA ILE A 43 15.04 9.47 -6.87
C ILE A 43 14.24 10.76 -7.12
N THR A 44 14.00 11.57 -6.08
CA THR A 44 13.36 12.90 -6.18
C THR A 44 14.35 14.05 -6.31
N ASN A 45 15.62 13.77 -6.63
CA ASN A 45 16.67 14.79 -6.82
C ASN A 45 16.79 15.80 -5.66
N SER A 46 16.51 15.34 -4.45
CA SER A 46 16.36 16.18 -3.25
C SER A 46 17.50 16.00 -2.24
N GLU A 47 18.58 15.28 -2.59
CA GLU A 47 19.69 14.97 -1.67
C GLU A 47 20.36 16.20 -1.07
N HIS A 48 20.32 17.33 -1.77
CA HIS A 48 20.82 18.62 -1.29
C HIS A 48 20.04 19.17 -0.08
N MET A 49 18.82 18.69 0.16
CA MET A 49 17.96 19.10 1.28
C MET A 49 18.26 18.28 2.56
N THR A 50 19.49 18.39 3.06
CA THR A 50 20.02 17.54 4.15
C THR A 50 19.18 17.58 5.43
N GLU A 51 18.79 18.76 5.90
CA GLU A 51 17.94 18.89 7.11
C GLU A 51 16.56 18.23 6.94
N LEU A 52 16.00 18.29 5.73
CA LEU A 52 14.73 17.66 5.42
C LEU A 52 14.88 16.14 5.41
N LYS A 53 15.99 15.63 4.86
CA LYS A 53 16.34 14.21 4.87
C LYS A 53 16.48 13.67 6.30
N GLU A 54 17.15 14.40 7.20
CA GLU A 54 17.27 14.01 8.62
C GLU A 54 15.91 13.99 9.35
N LYS A 55 15.03 14.95 9.06
CA LYS A 55 13.64 14.94 9.57
C LYS A 55 12.89 13.72 9.06
N PHE A 56 13.04 13.40 7.77
CA PHE A 56 12.39 12.26 7.14
C PHE A 56 12.91 10.91 7.65
N GLN A 57 14.22 10.79 7.90
CA GLN A 57 14.82 9.62 8.53
C GLN A 57 14.15 9.34 9.88
N ARG A 58 14.05 10.35 10.75
CA ARG A 58 13.37 10.20 12.05
C ARG A 58 11.91 9.78 11.94
N MET A 59 11.20 10.26 10.90
CA MET A 59 9.83 9.81 10.62
C MET A 59 9.80 8.33 10.22
N CYS A 60 10.72 7.90 9.36
CA CYS A 60 10.84 6.51 8.93
C CYS A 60 11.19 5.59 10.10
N ASP A 61 12.15 5.97 10.95
CA ASP A 61 12.57 5.19 12.12
C ASP A 61 11.43 5.01 13.13
N LYS A 62 10.62 6.06 13.34
CA LYS A 62 9.49 6.04 14.28
C LYS A 62 8.19 5.48 13.71
N SER A 63 8.15 5.14 12.42
CA SER A 63 6.94 4.65 11.75
C SER A 63 6.52 3.23 12.15
N MET A 64 7.41 2.47 12.80
CA MET A 64 7.22 1.04 13.12
C MET A 64 7.06 0.14 11.88
N ILE A 65 7.36 0.66 10.69
CA ILE A 65 7.34 -0.07 9.43
C ILE A 65 8.72 -0.66 9.20
N LYS A 66 8.79 -1.96 8.85
CA LYS A 66 10.05 -2.60 8.45
C LYS A 66 10.29 -2.54 6.95
N LYS A 67 9.26 -2.82 6.16
CA LYS A 67 9.29 -2.85 4.69
C LYS A 67 7.91 -2.57 4.11
N ARG A 68 7.87 -2.12 2.86
CA ARG A 68 6.63 -1.88 2.10
C ARG A 68 6.75 -2.45 0.71
N TYR A 69 5.62 -2.87 0.15
CA TYR A 69 5.55 -3.30 -1.24
C TYR A 69 4.96 -2.19 -2.08
N MET A 70 5.70 -1.72 -3.09
CA MET A 70 5.30 -0.59 -3.93
C MET A 70 5.15 -1.05 -5.37
N HIS A 71 4.17 -0.52 -6.09
CA HIS A 71 4.11 -0.74 -7.54
C HIS A 71 5.14 0.13 -8.28
N LEU A 72 5.44 1.30 -7.72
CA LEU A 72 6.46 2.21 -8.25
C LEU A 72 7.84 1.59 -8.08
N THR A 73 8.53 1.39 -9.20
CA THR A 73 9.94 0.97 -9.26
C THR A 73 10.80 2.17 -9.63
N GLU A 74 12.11 2.06 -9.40
CA GLU A 74 13.03 3.13 -9.77
C GLU A 74 13.01 3.41 -11.28
N ASP A 75 12.89 2.38 -12.12
CA ASP A 75 12.82 2.52 -13.58
C ASP A 75 11.56 3.28 -14.01
N LEU A 76 10.40 2.94 -13.43
CA LEU A 76 9.14 3.62 -13.73
C LEU A 76 9.17 5.09 -13.31
N LEU A 77 9.84 5.40 -12.20
CA LEU A 77 10.03 6.78 -11.74
C LEU A 77 11.00 7.57 -12.64
N LYS A 78 12.08 6.93 -13.12
CA LYS A 78 13.02 7.53 -14.08
C LYS A 78 12.37 7.85 -15.43
N GLU A 79 11.48 6.98 -15.91
CA GLU A 79 10.72 7.21 -17.14
C GLU A 79 9.68 8.33 -16.98
N ASN A 80 9.28 8.66 -15.75
CA ASN A 80 8.20 9.61 -15.44
C ASN A 80 8.64 10.65 -14.40
N PRO A 81 9.62 11.52 -14.72
CA PRO A 81 10.25 12.42 -13.74
C PRO A 81 9.29 13.41 -13.09
N ASN A 82 8.16 13.74 -13.74
CA ASN A 82 7.12 14.61 -13.18
C ASN A 82 6.46 14.04 -11.91
N MET A 83 6.56 12.73 -11.66
CA MET A 83 6.09 12.11 -10.41
C MET A 83 7.07 12.28 -9.25
N CYS A 84 8.30 12.73 -9.54
CA CYS A 84 9.40 12.88 -8.59
C CYS A 84 9.83 14.35 -8.42
N ALA A 85 9.09 15.28 -9.02
CA ALA A 85 9.36 16.71 -9.03
C ALA A 85 8.76 17.45 -7.81
#